data_AF-A0A7V7DVJ0-F1
#
_entry.id   AF-A0A7V7DVJ0-F1
#
_cell.length_a   1.000
_cell.length_b   1.000
_cell.length_c   1.000
_cell.angle_alpha   90.00
_cell.angle_beta   90.00
_cell.angle_gamma   90.00
#
_symmetry.space_group_name_H-M   'P 1'
#
loop_
_entity.id
_entity.type
_entity.pdbx_description
1 polymer ?
#
loop_
_entity_poly.entity_id
_entity_poly.type
_entity_poly.pdbx_seq_one_letter_code
_entity_poly.pdbx_strand_id
1 'polypeptide(L)'
;MVRCPGQDQRFWKPEDIFEVKCPGCGGSVEFFKDEPKLKCRKCRRIVLNPKINLGCAKWCKYAEQCLGIMKESDEQPDGSKSSK
;
A
#
# COMPACT_ATOMS: atom_id res chain seq x y z
N MET A 1 -2.36 21.63 5.67
CA MET A 1 -2.15 20.56 4.68
C MET A 1 -1.38 19.44 5.38
N VAL A 2 -2.05 18.34 5.74
CA VAL A 2 -1.40 17.23 6.46
C VAL A 2 -0.66 16.39 5.41
N ARG A 3 0.67 16.47 5.37
CA ARG A 3 1.47 15.56 4.56
C ARG A 3 1.73 14.30 5.37
N CYS A 4 1.23 13.16 4.91
CA CYS A 4 1.61 11.89 5.49
C CYS A 4 3.12 11.72 5.28
N PRO A 5 3.91 11.40 6.31
CA PRO A 5 5.37 11.25 6.16
C PRO A 5 5.73 10.17 5.13
N GLY A 6 4.86 9.16 4.95
CA GLY A 6 5.03 8.14 3.90
C GLY A 6 4.75 8.63 2.47
N GLN A 7 4.04 9.74 2.31
CA GLN A 7 3.70 10.38 1.03
C GLN A 7 4.64 11.56 0.71
N ASP A 8 5.59 11.86 1.60
CA ASP A 8 6.51 12.98 1.38
C ASP A 8 7.66 12.56 0.45
N GLN A 9 7.50 12.91 -0.82
CA GLN A 9 8.43 12.57 -1.91
C GLN A 9 9.86 13.07 -1.67
N ARG A 10 10.07 14.02 -0.75
CA ARG A 10 11.42 14.54 -0.42
C ARG A 10 12.32 13.48 0.20
N PHE A 11 11.76 12.48 0.85
CA PHE A 11 12.51 11.39 1.47
C PHE A 11 12.51 10.11 0.62
N TRP A 12 11.92 10.14 -0.57
CA TRP A 12 11.87 8.98 -1.45
C TRP A 12 13.23 8.76 -2.10
N LYS A 13 13.65 7.51 -2.07
CA LYS A 13 14.83 7.01 -2.76
C LYS A 13 14.40 6.29 -4.04
N PRO A 14 15.30 6.12 -5.01
CA PRO A 14 15.03 5.26 -6.17
C PRO A 14 14.65 3.83 -5.77
N GLU A 15 15.05 3.38 -4.58
CA GLU A 15 14.70 2.07 -4.00
C GLU A 15 13.23 2.00 -3.51
N ASP A 16 12.54 3.13 -3.35
CA ASP A 16 11.13 3.19 -2.94
C ASP A 16 10.16 2.93 -4.11
N ILE A 17 10.69 2.77 -5.32
CA ILE A 17 9.97 2.38 -6.54
C ILE A 17 10.40 0.95 -6.87
N PHE A 18 9.44 0.06 -7.10
CA PHE A 18 9.73 -1.31 -7.47
C PHE A 18 8.69 -1.84 -8.46
N GLU A 19 9.13 -2.74 -9.32
CA GLU A 19 8.27 -3.40 -10.30
C GLU A 19 7.69 -4.69 -9.73
N VAL A 20 6.41 -4.91 -9.94
CA VAL A 20 5.76 -6.21 -9.71
C VAL A 20 5.06 -6.70 -10.98
N LYS A 21 5.04 -8.02 -11.14
CA LYS A 21 4.34 -8.67 -12.25
C LYS A 21 2.84 -8.66 -11.97
N CYS A 22 2.06 -8.15 -12.92
CA CYS A 22 0.60 -8.23 -12.84
C CYS A 22 0.16 -9.71 -12.82
N PRO A 23 -0.59 -10.16 -11.81
CA PRO A 23 -1.06 -11.55 -11.74
C PRO A 23 -2.06 -11.90 -12.85
N GLY A 24 -2.62 -10.91 -13.54
CA GLY A 24 -3.57 -11.13 -14.63
C GLY A 24 -2.95 -11.34 -16.00
N CYS A 25 -1.84 -10.69 -16.31
CA CYS A 25 -1.26 -10.71 -17.67
C CYS A 25 0.27 -10.77 -17.69
N GLY A 26 0.93 -10.85 -16.54
CA GLY A 26 2.38 -10.88 -16.41
C GLY A 26 3.10 -9.59 -16.81
N GLY A 27 2.37 -8.49 -17.04
CA GLY A 27 2.96 -7.20 -17.37
C GLY A 27 3.65 -6.57 -16.15
N SER A 28 4.76 -5.86 -16.36
CA SER A 28 5.40 -5.07 -15.30
C SER A 28 4.51 -3.90 -14.91
N VAL A 29 4.30 -3.74 -13.61
CA VAL A 29 3.62 -2.60 -13.02
C VAL A 29 4.56 -2.01 -11.98
N GLU A 30 4.95 -0.75 -12.18
CA GLU A 30 5.77 0.02 -11.25
C GLU A 30 4.89 0.50 -10.10
N PHE A 31 5.30 0.23 -8.87
CA PHE A 31 4.64 0.69 -7.66
C PHE A 31 5.57 1.59 -6.86
N PHE A 32 4.99 2.64 -6.29
CA PHE A 32 5.61 3.44 -5.25
C PHE A 32 5.28 2.86 -3.86
N LYS A 33 6.11 3.12 -2.85
CA LYS A 33 5.86 2.64 -1.48
C LYS A 33 4.53 3.10 -0.89
N ASP A 34 3.99 4.20 -1.43
CA ASP A 34 2.82 4.89 -0.92
C ASP A 34 1.52 4.46 -1.61
N GLU A 35 1.64 3.88 -2.81
CA GLU A 35 0.48 3.49 -3.61
C GLU A 35 0.00 2.10 -3.21
N PRO A 36 -1.20 1.97 -2.60
CA PRO A 36 -1.69 0.68 -2.10
C PRO A 36 -2.14 -0.25 -3.23
N LYS A 37 -2.63 0.33 -4.33
CA LYS A 37 -3.14 -0.40 -5.49
C LYS A 37 -2.99 0.44 -6.76
N LEU A 38 -2.64 -0.23 -7.85
CA LEU A 38 -2.50 0.39 -9.16
C LEU A 38 -3.28 -0.39 -10.21
N LYS A 39 -3.73 0.30 -11.25
CA LYS A 39 -4.40 -0.32 -12.39
C LYS A 39 -3.36 -0.72 -13.44
N CYS A 40 -3.27 -2.01 -13.77
CA CYS A 40 -2.36 -2.49 -14.80
C CYS A 40 -2.69 -1.84 -16.15
N ARG A 41 -1.71 -1.23 -16.81
CA ARG A 41 -1.89 -0.59 -18.13
C ARG A 41 -2.18 -1.58 -19.26
N LYS A 42 -1.78 -2.85 -19.13
CA LYS A 42 -2.04 -3.89 -20.13
C LYS A 42 -3.45 -4.48 -20.03
N CYS A 43 -3.80 -5.03 -18.87
CA CYS A 43 -5.06 -5.78 -18.70
C CYS A 43 -6.14 -5.01 -17.92
N ARG A 44 -5.86 -3.80 -17.45
CA ARG A 44 -6.77 -2.95 -16.66
C ARG A 44 -7.23 -3.57 -15.32
N ARG A 45 -6.65 -4.68 -14.88
CA ARG A 45 -6.89 -5.28 -13.56
C ARG A 45 -6.19 -4.46 -12.48
N ILE A 46 -6.81 -4.40 -11.29
CA ILE A 46 -6.21 -3.80 -10.11
C ILE A 46 -5.15 -4.77 -9.56
N VAL A 47 -3.93 -4.27 -9.43
CA VAL A 47 -2.79 -4.96 -8.81
C VAL A 47 -2.59 -4.33 -7.43
N LEU A 48 -2.41 -5.17 -6.42
CA LEU A 48 -2.15 -4.72 -5.05
C LEU A 48 -0.64 -4.62 -4.84
N ASN A 49 -0.24 -3.64 -4.05
CA ASN A 49 1.16 -3.44 -3.69
C ASN A 49 1.56 -4.39 -2.54
N PRO A 50 2.45 -5.38 -2.75
CA PRO A 50 2.88 -6.28 -1.69
C PRO A 50 3.84 -5.64 -0.67
N LYS A 51 4.48 -4.51 -1.03
CA LYS A 51 5.44 -3.79 -0.18
C LYS A 51 4.86 -2.52 0.45
N ILE A 52 3.53 -2.36 0.42
CA ILE A 52 2.85 -1.20 0.99
C ILE A 52 3.24 -1.04 2.47
N ASN A 53 3.84 0.10 2.81
CA ASN A 53 4.38 0.31 4.14
C ASN A 53 3.37 1.07 5.01
N LEU A 54 2.55 0.32 5.74
CA LEU A 54 1.48 0.83 6.61
C LEU A 54 1.96 1.20 8.02
N GLY A 55 3.27 1.41 8.21
CA GLY A 55 3.81 1.81 9.51
C GLY A 55 3.21 3.12 10.04
N CYS A 56 2.79 4.03 9.15
CA CYS A 56 2.06 5.24 9.52
C CYS A 56 0.60 4.98 9.92
N ALA A 57 -0.02 3.90 9.44
CA ALA A 57 -1.41 3.57 9.73
C ALA A 57 -1.64 3.22 11.21
N LYS A 58 -0.59 2.77 11.92
CA LYS A 58 -0.67 2.42 13.35
C LYS A 58 -1.02 3.60 14.27
N TRP A 59 -0.68 4.82 13.88
CA TRP A 59 -0.88 6.02 14.71
C TRP A 59 -1.65 7.13 13.98
N CYS A 60 -1.95 6.95 12.69
CA CYS A 60 -2.64 7.95 11.89
C CYS A 60 -4.16 7.84 12.01
N LYS A 61 -4.81 8.91 12.47
CA LYS A 61 -6.28 9.01 12.56
C LYS A 61 -7.03 8.94 11.21
N TYR A 62 -6.31 9.00 10.09
CA TYR A 62 -6.88 8.89 8.72
C TYR A 62 -6.50 7.58 8.03
N ALA A 63 -5.91 6.63 8.77
CA ALA A 63 -5.44 5.36 8.24
C ALA A 63 -6.55 4.58 7.53
N GLU A 64 -7.74 4.51 8.12
CA GLU A 64 -8.89 3.76 7.59
C GLU A 64 -9.34 4.28 6.22
N GLN A 65 -9.36 5.62 6.05
CA GLN A 65 -9.71 6.27 4.79
C GLN A 65 -8.60 6.11 3.74
N CYS A 66 -7.33 6.15 4.17
CA CYS A 66 -6.17 5.97 3.29
C CYS A 66 -6.04 4.53 2.78
N LEU A 67 -6.35 3.56 3.64
CA LEU A 67 -6.31 2.14 3.32
C LEU A 67 -7.51 1.69 2.49
N GLY A 68 -8.60 2.46 2.53
CA GLY A 68 -9.81 2.14 1.78
C GLY A 68 -10.30 0.74 2.11
N ILE A 69 -10.32 0.39 3.41
CA ILE A 69 -10.88 -0.88 3.89
C ILE A 69 -12.39 -0.85 3.59
N MET A 70 -12.76 -1.20 2.37
CA MET A 70 -14.08 -1.68 2.06
C MET A 70 -14.08 -3.14 2.52
N LYS A 71 -14.69 -3.38 3.68
CA LYS A 71 -15.03 -4.72 4.16
C LYS A 71 -15.68 -5.49 3.02
N GLU A 72 -15.09 -6.61 2.61
CA GLU A 72 -15.71 -7.93 2.74
C GLU A 72 -14.66 -9.02 2.48
N SER A 73 -14.40 -9.81 3.52
CA SER A 73 -13.84 -11.17 3.48
C SER A 73 -12.45 -11.36 2.86
N ASP A 74 -11.39 -11.19 3.67
CA ASP A 74 -10.45 -12.29 3.93
C ASP A 74 -9.59 -11.98 5.16
N GLU A 75 -9.34 -13.00 5.95
CA GLU A 75 -8.85 -13.04 7.31
C GLU A 75 -7.48 -12.36 7.52
N GLN A 76 -7.42 -11.35 8.39
CA GLN A 76 -6.22 -11.03 9.15
C GLN A 76 -6.59 -11.03 10.63
N PRO A 77 -6.08 -11.97 11.45
CA PRO A 77 -6.29 -11.90 12.88
C PRO A 77 -5.59 -10.65 13.42
N ASP A 78 -6.43 -9.84 14.04
CA ASP A 78 -6.14 -8.67 14.86
C ASP A 78 -5.01 -8.91 15.86
N GLY A 79 -4.28 -7.84 16.14
CA GLY A 79 -3.08 -7.87 16.96
C GLY A 79 -3.31 -8.25 18.41
N SER A 80 -2.22 -8.59 19.09
CA SER A 80 -2.11 -8.65 20.54
C SER A 80 -0.62 -8.79 20.87
N LYS A 81 -0.01 -8.22 21.90
CA LYS A 81 -0.37 -7.23 22.92
C LYS A 81 0.95 -6.94 23.65
N SER A 82 1.14 -5.71 24.10
CA SER A 82 2.10 -5.39 25.16
C SER A 82 1.66 -6.05 26.47
N SER A 83 2.57 -6.74 27.19
CA SER A 83 2.53 -6.95 28.65
C SER A 83 3.76 -7.71 29.13
N LYS A 84 4.73 -7.02 29.75
CA LYS A 84 4.97 -7.07 31.20
C LYS A 84 5.93 -5.96 31.61
#